data_AF-A0A7X3H0H0-F1
#
_entry.id   AF-A0A7X3H0H0-F1
#
_cell.length_a   1.000
_cell.length_b   1.000
_cell.length_c   1.000
_cell.angle_alpha   90.00
_cell.angle_beta   90.00
_cell.angle_gamma   90.00
#
_symmetry.space_group_name_H-M   'P 1'
#
loop_
_entity.id
_entity.type
_entity.pdbx_description
1 polymer ?
#
loop_
_entity_poly.entity_id
_entity_poly.type
_entity_poly.pdbx_seq_one_letter_code
_entity_poly.pdbx_strand_id
1 'polypeptide(L)'
;MGTQKPEKKLDTLFTEFPTTQPGMEWWSQQMLQGFVPVIKMQEAWLKSLTQAMQMEAQFLHTLAESGEKLSQCFTADDGPPSQEAIASCYQDMINTMTEAHYSRMNKVAELTTDFRRQLWDEI
;
A
#
# COMPACT_ATOMS: atom_id res chain seq x y z
N MET A 1 -14.69 -39.40 -45.01
CA MET A 1 -14.68 -38.04 -44.44
C MET A 1 -14.75 -38.19 -42.92
N GLY A 2 -13.76 -37.65 -42.19
CA GLY A 2 -13.54 -37.85 -40.75
C GLY A 2 -12.79 -39.16 -40.45
N THR A 3 -11.76 -39.25 -39.61
CA THR A 3 -11.25 -38.40 -38.51
C THR A 3 -9.86 -38.94 -38.13
N GLN A 4 -8.83 -38.10 -38.03
CA GLN A 4 -7.82 -38.20 -36.95
C GLN A 4 -6.96 -36.93 -36.87
N LYS A 5 -7.15 -36.18 -35.79
CA LYS A 5 -6.31 -35.06 -35.36
C LYS A 5 -5.18 -35.63 -34.50
N PRO A 6 -3.90 -35.28 -34.70
CA PRO A 6 -2.91 -35.45 -33.65
C PRO A 6 -2.73 -34.14 -32.89
N GLU A 7 -3.45 -34.03 -31.77
CA GLU A 7 -3.06 -33.17 -30.64
C GLU A 7 -1.82 -33.76 -29.98
N LYS A 8 -0.61 -33.35 -30.41
CA LYS A 8 0.62 -33.50 -29.63
C LYS A 8 1.64 -32.44 -30.06
N LYS A 9 1.39 -31.18 -29.72
CA LYS A 9 2.39 -30.10 -29.78
C LYS A 9 2.05 -29.05 -28.72
N LEU A 10 2.01 -29.48 -27.46
CA LEU A 10 2.03 -28.52 -26.35
C LEU A 10 2.72 -29.04 -25.07
N ASP A 11 3.10 -30.32 -25.01
CA ASP A 11 3.81 -30.87 -23.84
C ASP A 11 5.34 -30.97 -24.02
N THR A 12 5.88 -30.61 -25.18
CA THR A 12 7.33 -30.73 -25.47
C THR A 12 8.12 -29.45 -25.25
N LEU A 13 7.54 -28.41 -24.64
CA LEU A 13 8.22 -27.12 -24.53
C LEU A 13 9.14 -27.00 -23.29
N PHE A 14 9.08 -27.94 -22.35
CA PHE A 14 9.80 -27.79 -21.07
C PHE A 14 10.54 -29.02 -20.51
N THR A 15 10.50 -30.19 -21.15
CA THR A 15 10.90 -31.43 -20.44
C THR A 15 12.37 -31.87 -20.60
N GLU A 16 13.20 -31.23 -21.43
CA GLU A 16 14.61 -31.66 -21.58
C GLU A 16 15.56 -30.48 -21.69
N PHE A 17 15.81 -29.78 -20.58
CA PHE A 17 17.00 -28.93 -20.46
C PHE A 17 18.11 -29.73 -19.75
N PRO A 18 19.19 -30.12 -20.44
CA PRO A 18 20.29 -30.84 -19.79
C PRO A 18 20.98 -29.92 -18.79
N THR A 19 20.82 -30.23 -17.51
CA THR A 19 21.24 -29.43 -16.35
C THR A 19 22.75 -29.46 -16.07
N THR A 20 23.57 -29.96 -16.99
CA THR A 20 25.01 -30.24 -16.75
C THR A 20 25.97 -29.47 -17.66
N GLN A 21 25.51 -28.46 -18.40
CA GLN A 21 26.41 -27.59 -19.15
C GLN A 21 26.76 -26.33 -18.34
N PRO A 22 28.05 -25.95 -18.21
CA PRO A 22 28.46 -24.74 -17.49
C PRO A 22 27.80 -23.46 -18.02
N GLY A 23 27.34 -23.46 -19.28
CA GLY A 23 26.52 -22.39 -19.84
C GLY A 23 25.13 -22.26 -19.21
N MET A 24 24.47 -23.37 -18.85
CA MET A 24 23.16 -23.36 -18.18
C MET A 24 23.28 -22.93 -16.71
N GLU A 25 24.35 -23.32 -16.03
CA GLU A 25 24.62 -22.88 -14.66
C GLU A 25 24.91 -21.37 -14.62
N TRP A 26 25.72 -20.87 -15.56
CA TRP A 26 25.97 -19.44 -15.73
C TRP A 26 24.69 -18.66 -16.03
N TRP A 27 23.82 -19.18 -16.91
CA TRP A 27 22.56 -18.53 -17.24
C TRP A 27 21.58 -18.57 -16.06
N SER A 28 21.50 -19.68 -15.32
CA SER A 28 20.71 -19.74 -14.09
C SER A 28 21.19 -18.72 -13.05
N GLN A 29 22.51 -18.61 -12.85
CA GLN A 29 23.09 -17.59 -11.97
C GLN A 29 22.78 -16.17 -12.45
N GLN A 30 22.85 -15.90 -13.76
CA GLN A 30 22.52 -14.57 -14.28
C GLN A 30 21.04 -14.21 -14.12
N MET A 31 20.13 -15.17 -14.29
CA MET A 31 18.72 -14.95 -13.99
C MET A 31 18.51 -14.62 -12.51
N LEU A 32 19.12 -15.39 -11.61
CA LEU A 32 19.03 -15.15 -10.17
C LEU A 32 19.59 -13.78 -9.78
N GLN A 33 20.75 -13.39 -10.33
CA GLN A 33 21.34 -12.07 -10.11
C GLN A 33 20.45 -10.94 -10.66
N GLY A 34 19.76 -11.16 -11.79
CA GLY A 34 18.82 -10.18 -12.36
C GLY A 34 17.53 -10.01 -11.54
N PHE A 35 17.07 -11.04 -10.83
CA PHE A 35 15.88 -10.95 -9.99
C PHE A 35 16.13 -10.30 -8.63
N VAL A 36 17.34 -10.34 -8.09
CA VAL A 36 17.64 -9.79 -6.76
C VAL A 36 17.26 -8.30 -6.65
N PRO A 37 17.66 -7.40 -7.56
CA PRO A 37 17.24 -6.00 -7.51
C PRO A 37 15.71 -5.82 -7.63
N VAL A 38 15.05 -6.65 -8.45
CA VAL A 38 13.60 -6.62 -8.64
C VAL A 38 12.87 -6.99 -7.35
N ILE A 39 13.31 -8.05 -6.66
CA ILE A 39 12.73 -8.50 -5.39
C ILE A 39 12.89 -7.41 -4.33
N LYS A 40 14.06 -6.77 -4.24
CA LYS A 40 14.30 -5.69 -3.28
C LYS A 40 13.48 -4.44 -3.58
N MET A 41 13.30 -4.09 -4.85
CA MET A 41 12.39 -3.03 -5.25
C MET A 41 10.93 -3.36 -4.87
N GLN A 42 10.49 -4.60 -5.10
CA GLN A 42 9.16 -5.06 -4.69
C GLN A 42 8.98 -4.98 -3.17
N GLU A 43 10.00 -5.37 -2.41
CA GLU A 43 10.01 -5.26 -0.95
C GLU A 43 9.87 -3.79 -0.49
N ALA A 44 10.71 -2.89 -1.02
CA ALA A 44 10.64 -1.47 -0.71
C ALA A 44 9.27 -0.87 -1.04
N TRP A 45 8.70 -1.24 -2.19
CA TRP A 45 7.37 -0.80 -2.59
C TRP A 45 6.26 -1.29 -1.66
N LEU A 46 6.25 -2.59 -1.30
CA LEU A 46 5.27 -3.16 -0.37
C LEU A 46 5.37 -2.51 1.02
N LYS A 47 6.59 -2.23 1.48
CA LYS A 47 6.83 -1.52 2.74
C LYS A 47 6.22 -0.12 2.71
N SER A 48 6.49 0.66 1.66
CA SER A 48 5.92 2.00 1.50
C SER A 48 4.39 1.98 1.40
N LEU A 49 3.82 1.01 0.68
CA LEU A 49 2.37 0.82 0.62
C LEU A 49 1.75 0.53 1.98
N THR A 50 2.35 -0.38 2.75
CA THR A 50 1.85 -0.73 4.09
C THR A 50 1.87 0.48 5.01
N GLN A 51 2.93 1.29 4.96
CA GLN A 51 3.03 2.53 5.71
C GLN A 51 1.95 3.55 5.28
N ALA A 52 1.69 3.67 3.98
CA ALA A 52 0.61 4.51 3.46
C ALA A 52 -0.77 4.07 3.94
N MET A 53 -1.07 2.77 3.88
CA MET A 53 -2.34 2.21 4.36
C MET A 53 -2.53 2.44 5.86
N GLN A 54 -1.47 2.30 6.66
CA GLN A 54 -1.54 2.54 8.10
C GLN A 54 -1.90 4.00 8.42
N MET A 55 -1.34 4.95 7.69
CA MET A 55 -1.67 6.37 7.87
C MET A 55 -3.11 6.68 7.46
N GLU A 56 -3.58 6.14 6.34
CA GLU A 56 -4.97 6.35 5.91
C GLU A 56 -5.95 5.73 6.92
N ALA A 57 -5.64 4.56 7.47
CA ALA A 57 -6.43 3.95 8.53
C ALA A 57 -6.50 4.83 9.79
N GLN A 58 -5.37 5.41 10.21
CA GLN A 58 -5.31 6.35 11.34
C GLN A 58 -6.14 7.61 11.06
N PHE A 59 -6.02 8.19 9.87
CA PHE A 59 -6.79 9.37 9.49
C PHE A 59 -8.30 9.09 9.47
N LEU A 60 -8.72 7.95 8.90
CA LEU A 60 -10.12 7.54 8.89
C LEU A 60 -10.66 7.27 10.30
N HIS A 61 -9.84 6.69 11.17
CA HIS A 61 -10.18 6.51 12.59
C HIS A 61 -10.44 7.86 13.26
N THR A 62 -9.51 8.82 13.13
CA THR A 62 -9.67 10.16 13.69
C THR A 62 -10.91 10.87 13.13
N LEU A 63 -11.23 10.68 11.85
CA LEU A 63 -12.44 11.22 11.24
C LEU A 63 -13.71 10.61 11.86
N ALA A 64 -13.73 9.29 12.06
CA ALA A 64 -14.85 8.59 12.68
C ALA A 64 -15.05 9.04 14.14
N GLU A 65 -13.99 9.12 14.93
CA GLU A 65 -14.03 9.61 16.32
C GLU A 65 -14.52 11.07 16.40
N SER A 66 -14.06 11.92 15.46
CA SER A 66 -14.48 13.33 15.43
C SER A 66 -15.96 13.45 15.06
N GLY A 67 -16.44 12.62 14.14
CA GLY A 67 -17.87 12.54 13.80
C GLY A 67 -18.72 12.02 14.96
N GLU A 68 -18.24 11.02 15.70
CA GLU A 68 -18.90 10.53 16.90
C GLU A 68 -19.01 11.64 17.97
N LYS A 69 -17.92 12.35 18.25
CA LYS A 69 -17.93 13.50 19.18
C LYS A 69 -18.94 14.57 18.76
N LEU A 70 -18.98 14.91 17.47
CA LEU A 70 -19.95 15.88 16.96
C LEU A 70 -21.39 15.37 17.19
N SER A 71 -21.66 14.09 16.91
CA SER A 71 -22.97 13.48 17.17
C SER A 71 -23.32 13.53 18.65
N GLN A 72 -22.37 13.26 19.55
CA GLN A 72 -22.58 13.32 20.99
C GLN A 72 -22.97 14.74 21.42
N CYS A 73 -22.39 15.79 20.83
CA CYS A 73 -22.79 17.17 21.12
C CYS A 73 -24.25 17.49 20.78
N PHE A 74 -24.88 16.74 19.86
CA PHE A 74 -26.30 16.90 19.54
C PHE A 74 -27.22 16.14 20.50
N THR A 75 -26.70 15.17 21.25
CA THR A 75 -27.49 14.23 22.08
C THR A 75 -27.11 14.25 23.57
N ALA A 76 -26.16 15.10 23.98
CA ALA A 76 -25.56 15.06 25.32
C ALA A 76 -26.45 15.61 26.45
N ASP A 77 -27.45 16.43 26.13
CA ASP A 77 -28.35 17.05 27.11
C ASP A 77 -29.81 16.62 26.90
N ASP A 78 -30.60 16.63 27.97
CA ASP A 78 -32.07 16.37 27.99
C ASP A 78 -32.88 17.47 27.25
N GLY A 79 -32.24 18.28 26.41
CA GLY A 79 -32.82 19.37 25.64
C GLY A 79 -31.99 19.73 24.41
N PRO A 80 -32.52 20.57 23.50
CA PRO A 80 -31.78 20.97 22.31
C PRO A 80 -30.48 21.71 22.70
N PRO A 81 -29.33 21.33 22.11
CA PRO A 81 -28.05 21.92 22.49
C PRO A 81 -28.00 23.41 22.15
N SER A 82 -27.26 24.18 22.95
CA SER A 82 -27.08 25.60 22.69
C SER A 82 -26.30 25.81 21.39
N GLN A 83 -26.60 26.91 20.68
CA GLN A 83 -25.90 27.25 19.43
C GLN A 83 -24.39 27.39 19.65
N GLU A 84 -23.97 27.91 20.81
CA GLU A 84 -22.57 28.07 21.19
C GLU A 84 -21.87 26.72 21.39
N ALA A 85 -22.55 25.74 22.01
CA ALA A 85 -22.02 24.40 22.21
C ALA A 85 -21.84 23.66 20.87
N ILE A 86 -22.82 23.76 19.95
CA ILE A 86 -22.72 23.18 18.61
C ILE A 86 -21.58 23.81 17.82
N ALA A 87 -21.47 25.14 17.85
CA ALA A 87 -20.39 25.86 17.17
C ALA A 87 -19.02 25.45 17.70
N SER A 88 -18.88 25.30 19.01
CA SER A 88 -17.65 24.81 19.64
C SER A 88 -17.29 23.39 19.20
N CYS A 89 -18.25 22.46 19.20
CA CYS A 89 -18.00 21.08 18.75
C CYS A 89 -17.65 20.99 17.27
N TYR A 90 -18.28 21.81 16.43
CA TYR A 90 -17.93 21.89 15.02
C TYR A 90 -16.51 22.42 14.80
N GLN A 91 -16.13 23.47 15.54
CA GLN A 91 -14.79 24.02 15.50
C GLN A 91 -13.73 23.01 15.94
N ASP A 92 -14.00 22.27 17.01
CA ASP A 92 -13.11 21.20 17.51
C ASP A 92 -12.95 20.07 16.49
N MET A 93 -14.05 19.62 15.87
CA MET A 93 -14.03 18.62 14.81
C MET A 93 -13.16 19.08 13.62
N ILE A 94 -13.40 20.29 13.10
CA ILE A 94 -12.66 20.81 11.95
C ILE A 94 -11.18 21.00 12.28
N ASN A 95 -10.85 21.50 13.47
CA ASN A 95 -9.46 21.63 13.91
C ASN A 95 -8.78 20.26 13.98
N THR A 96 -9.43 19.27 14.58
CA THR A 96 -8.92 17.89 14.70
C THR A 96 -8.70 17.25 13.32
N MET A 97 -9.69 17.36 12.42
CA MET A 97 -9.59 16.84 11.05
C MET A 97 -8.48 17.52 10.25
N THR A 98 -8.32 18.84 10.41
CA THR A 98 -7.29 19.62 9.72
C THR A 98 -5.90 19.22 10.19
N GLU A 99 -5.70 19.10 11.50
CA GLU A 99 -4.43 18.65 12.09
C GLU A 99 -4.08 17.23 11.62
N ALA A 100 -5.04 16.31 11.67
CA ALA A 100 -4.85 14.94 11.19
C ALA A 100 -4.50 14.88 9.70
N HIS A 101 -5.15 15.73 8.88
CA HIS A 101 -4.85 15.83 7.46
C HIS A 101 -3.45 16.40 7.19
N TYR A 102 -3.04 17.43 7.95
CA TYR A 102 -1.72 18.05 7.81
C TYR A 102 -0.61 17.06 8.21
N SER A 103 -0.80 16.36 9.33
CA SER A 103 0.09 15.28 9.78
C SER A 103 0.22 14.18 8.72
N ARG A 104 -0.90 13.75 8.13
CA ARG A 104 -0.91 12.78 7.02
C ARG A 104 -0.09 13.28 5.83
N MET A 105 -0.29 14.52 5.40
CA MET A 105 0.44 15.08 4.24
C MET A 105 1.94 15.17 4.47
N ASN A 106 2.37 15.62 5.67
CA ASN A 106 3.78 15.63 6.02
C ASN A 106 4.38 14.23 5.98
N LYS A 107 3.67 13.23 6.52
CA LYS A 107 4.18 11.87 6.55
C LYS A 107 4.21 11.21 5.17
N VAL A 108 3.24 11.50 4.30
CA VAL A 108 3.29 11.09 2.88
C VAL A 108 4.49 11.71 2.16
N ALA A 109 4.79 13.00 2.39
CA ALA A 109 5.95 13.66 1.80
C ALA A 109 7.27 12.99 2.25
N GLU A 110 7.39 12.62 3.52
CA GLU A 110 8.53 11.83 4.03
C GLU A 110 8.65 10.47 3.35
N LEU A 111 7.56 9.69 3.27
CA LEU A 111 7.58 8.35 2.67
C LEU A 111 8.04 8.37 1.21
N THR A 112 7.61 9.36 0.42
CA THR A 112 8.06 9.48 -0.97
C THR A 112 9.56 9.78 -1.07
N THR A 113 10.12 10.47 -0.08
CA THR A 113 11.55 10.78 -0.03
C THR A 113 12.35 9.55 0.40
N ASP A 114 11.87 8.84 1.43
CA ASP A 114 12.49 7.61 1.93
C ASP A 114 12.46 6.49 0.89
N PHE A 115 11.34 6.30 0.19
CA PHE A 115 11.23 5.32 -0.90
C PHE A 115 12.23 5.59 -2.01
N ARG A 116 12.34 6.85 -2.45
CA ARG A 116 13.32 7.23 -3.49
C ARG A 116 14.75 6.99 -3.02
N ARG A 117 15.08 7.31 -1.76
CA ARG A 117 16.40 7.04 -1.20
C ARG A 117 16.70 5.54 -1.17
N GLN A 118 15.77 4.73 -0.66
CA GLN A 118 15.94 3.26 -0.61
C GLN A 118 16.10 2.64 -1.99
N LEU A 119 15.40 3.18 -2.99
CA LEU A 119 15.54 2.73 -4.37
C LEU A 119 16.93 3.08 -4.94
N TRP A 120 17.47 4.26 -4.62
CA TRP A 120 18.80 4.68 -5.08
C TRP A 120 19.96 3.99 -4.36
N ASP A 121 19.80 3.62 -3.09
CA ASP A 121 20.83 2.89 -2.34
C ASP A 121 20.97 1.42 -2.82
N GLU A 122 20.00 0.92 -3.58
CA GLU A 122 19.92 -0.48 -4.03
C GLU A 122 20.16 -0.67 -5.54
N ILE A 123 20.33 0.41 -6.30
CA ILE A 123 20.76 0.43 -7.72
C ILE A 123 22.28 0.63 -7.79
#